data_AF-A0A9P6EIT9-F1
#
_entry.id   AF-A0A9P6EIT9-F1
#
_cell.length_a   1.000
_cell.length_b   1.000
_cell.length_c   1.000
_cell.angle_alpha   90.00
_cell.angle_beta   90.00
_cell.angle_gamma   90.00
#
_symmetry.space_group_name_H-M   'P 1'
#
loop_
_entity.id
_entity.type
_entity.pdbx_description
1 polymer ?
#
loop_
_entity_poly.entity_id
_entity_poly.type
_entity_poly.pdbx_seq_one_letter_code
_entity_poly.pdbx_strand_id
1 'polypeptide(L)'
;MPDWHSPSELERDARIGNRLTCVWTGLYLWEIVTSLQFERDLMLRKRVFRWSLAPYLVCRYAQIISLICYVYTEAAMSQFNCPVLYAVVFFAELSTVTASVIFALRTMAVWTHRFVTACLWAMIVAVVILVLVSTARNRTQWNFVVSQCLYVDEGLAYAAIIRVRAYIMTFDAAILALVAYKLLAGFHARDNGNILRFVFGQGLLYFVVAFVGNAIAVGFLIWKPNYHVGLMATQPATLFSSIAACRSVRSLEKFMVRETKQIPRSLSTVTTGRVVLDTIMSDDDIHLDTMTSRI
;
A
#
# COMPACT_ATOMS: atom_id res chain seq x y z
N MET A 1 1.15 33.61 16.45
CA MET A 1 1.05 32.15 16.23
C MET A 1 1.59 31.46 17.47
N PRO A 2 1.04 30.30 17.87
CA PRO A 2 1.63 29.49 18.95
C PRO A 2 3.08 29.14 18.60
N ASP A 3 3.96 29.08 19.60
CA ASP A 3 5.32 28.60 19.41
C ASP A 3 5.32 27.06 19.39
N TRP A 4 5.35 26.49 18.18
CA TRP A 4 5.33 25.03 17.94
C TRP A 4 6.58 24.29 18.44
N HIS A 5 7.63 25.03 18.81
CA HIS A 5 8.87 24.49 19.37
C HIS A 5 8.97 24.67 20.89
N SER A 6 7.95 25.26 21.52
CA SER A 6 7.92 25.36 22.98
C SER A 6 7.87 23.96 23.62
N PRO A 7 8.60 23.73 24.73
CA PRO A 7 8.69 22.39 25.34
C PRO A 7 7.34 21.86 25.81
N SER A 8 6.42 22.74 26.23
CA SER A 8 5.05 22.38 26.62
C SER A 8 4.22 21.88 25.44
N GLU A 9 4.38 22.46 24.24
CA GLU A 9 3.65 22.01 23.05
C GLU A 9 4.23 20.71 22.51
N LEU A 10 5.56 20.55 22.50
CA LEU A 10 6.19 19.28 22.11
C LEU A 10 5.73 18.10 22.98
N GLU A 11 5.67 18.29 24.31
CA GLU A 11 5.20 17.27 25.23
C GLU A 11 3.69 16.97 25.03
N ARG A 12 2.89 18.01 24.79
CA ARG A 12 1.47 17.86 24.50
C ARG A 12 1.24 17.08 23.22
N ASP A 13 1.95 17.42 22.15
CA ASP A 13 1.86 16.76 20.86
C ASP A 13 2.32 15.31 20.98
N ALA A 14 3.45 15.03 21.63
CA ALA A 14 3.91 13.66 21.86
C ALA A 14 2.83 12.80 22.55
N ARG A 15 2.16 13.32 23.59
CA ARG A 15 1.05 12.62 24.26
C ARG A 15 -0.17 12.40 23.36
N ILE A 16 -0.52 13.39 22.53
CA ILE A 16 -1.62 13.27 21.57
C ILE A 16 -1.29 12.20 20.52
N GLY A 17 -0.06 12.23 19.99
CA GLY A 17 0.44 11.25 19.03
C GLY A 17 0.33 9.83 19.55
N ASN A 18 0.83 9.56 20.76
CA ASN A 18 0.77 8.24 21.38
C ASN A 18 -0.70 7.76 21.53
N ARG A 19 -1.59 8.62 22.06
CA ARG A 19 -3.03 8.28 22.19
C ARG A 19 -3.67 7.96 20.83
N LEU A 20 -3.36 8.74 19.80
CA LEU A 20 -3.84 8.48 18.44
C LEU A 20 -3.30 7.14 17.92
N THR A 21 -2.03 6.82 18.15
CA THR A 21 -1.48 5.55 17.70
C THR A 21 -2.12 4.35 18.39
N CYS A 22 -2.53 4.45 19.67
CA CYS A 22 -3.34 3.41 20.30
C CYS A 22 -4.67 3.18 19.56
N VAL A 23 -5.35 4.26 19.17
CA VAL A 23 -6.60 4.19 18.38
C VAL A 23 -6.35 3.54 17.02
N TRP A 24 -5.31 3.95 16.31
CA TRP A 24 -4.90 3.37 15.03
C TRP A 24 -4.55 1.88 15.16
N THR A 25 -3.85 1.50 16.22
CA THR A 25 -3.51 0.11 16.51
C THR A 25 -4.77 -0.73 16.73
N GLY A 26 -5.72 -0.23 17.52
CA GLY A 26 -7.01 -0.90 17.74
C GLY A 26 -7.82 -1.06 16.45
N LEU A 27 -7.86 -0.03 15.60
CA LEU A 27 -8.54 -0.07 14.31
C LEU A 27 -7.90 -1.13 13.38
N TYR A 28 -6.57 -1.20 13.34
CA TYR A 28 -5.90 -2.20 12.52
C TYR A 28 -6.06 -3.61 13.09
N LEU A 29 -6.07 -3.78 14.41
CA LEU A 29 -6.37 -5.07 15.05
C LEU A 29 -7.79 -5.55 14.69
N TRP A 30 -8.76 -4.65 14.67
CA TRP A 30 -10.11 -4.95 14.17
C TRP A 30 -10.08 -5.44 12.71
N GLU A 31 -9.29 -4.79 11.86
CA GLU A 31 -9.12 -5.25 10.47
C GLU A 31 -8.50 -6.66 10.40
N ILE A 32 -7.53 -6.98 11.27
CA ILE A 32 -6.91 -8.31 11.33
C ILE A 32 -7.95 -9.37 11.70
N VAL A 33 -8.72 -9.14 12.77
CA VAL A 33 -9.73 -10.08 13.28
C VAL A 33 -10.80 -10.36 12.23
N THR A 34 -11.34 -9.31 11.61
CA THR A 34 -12.40 -9.44 10.60
C THR A 34 -11.96 -10.14 9.31
N SER A 35 -10.64 -10.22 9.07
CA SER A 35 -10.08 -10.80 7.85
C SER A 35 -9.32 -12.11 8.08
N LEU A 36 -9.27 -12.56 9.34
CA LEU A 36 -8.55 -13.77 9.76
C LEU A 36 -9.04 -15.04 9.05
N GLN A 37 -10.33 -15.11 8.70
CA GLN A 37 -10.89 -16.24 7.94
C GLN A 37 -10.19 -16.43 6.59
N PHE A 38 -9.93 -15.33 5.88
CA PHE A 38 -9.26 -15.35 4.59
C PHE A 38 -7.82 -15.86 4.71
N GLU A 39 -7.10 -15.40 5.74
CA GLU A 39 -5.71 -15.81 5.97
C GLU A 39 -5.60 -17.25 6.45
N ARG A 40 -6.53 -17.70 7.29
CA ARG A 40 -6.62 -19.09 7.71
C ARG A 40 -6.82 -20.00 6.51
N ASP A 41 -7.72 -19.64 5.59
CA ASP A 41 -7.92 -20.41 4.35
C ASP A 41 -6.65 -20.44 3.48
N LEU A 42 -5.91 -19.33 3.43
CA LEU A 42 -4.67 -19.24 2.66
C LEU A 42 -3.54 -20.09 3.28
N MET A 43 -3.35 -20.00 4.59
CA MET A 43 -2.34 -20.78 5.33
C MET A 43 -2.63 -22.27 5.29
N LEU A 44 -3.90 -22.67 5.40
CA LEU A 44 -4.33 -24.06 5.27
C LEU A 44 -4.31 -24.58 3.82
N ARG A 45 -3.70 -23.84 2.87
CA ARG A 45 -3.62 -24.17 1.44
C ARG A 45 -4.98 -24.51 0.81
N LYS A 46 -6.08 -23.99 1.35
CA LYS A 46 -7.42 -24.16 0.75
C LYS A 46 -7.58 -23.30 -0.52
N ARG A 47 -6.61 -22.42 -0.80
CA ARG A 47 -6.54 -21.54 -1.97
C ARG A 47 -5.19 -21.70 -2.65
N VAL A 48 -5.19 -21.62 -3.98
CA VAL A 48 -3.95 -21.70 -4.78
C VAL A 48 -3.13 -20.43 -4.56
N PHE A 49 -1.86 -20.58 -4.21
CA PHE A 49 -0.96 -19.44 -4.06
C PHE A 49 -0.68 -18.81 -5.42
N ARG A 50 -0.99 -17.51 -5.55
CA ARG A 50 -0.69 -16.68 -6.72
C ARG A 50 0.40 -15.69 -6.35
N TRP A 51 1.36 -15.44 -7.24
CA TRP A 51 2.44 -14.47 -7.00
C TRP A 51 1.92 -13.06 -6.67
N SER A 52 0.75 -12.66 -7.18
CA SER A 52 0.08 -11.41 -6.84
C SER A 52 -0.32 -11.28 -5.35
N LEU A 53 -0.32 -12.39 -4.60
CA LEU A 53 -0.63 -12.43 -3.18
C LEU A 53 0.60 -12.26 -2.28
N ALA A 54 1.81 -12.39 -2.82
CA ALA A 54 3.04 -12.10 -2.09
C ALA A 54 3.09 -10.65 -1.55
N PRO A 55 2.84 -9.59 -2.36
CA PRO A 55 2.82 -8.23 -1.83
C PRO A 55 1.67 -8.01 -0.84
N TYR A 56 0.53 -8.70 -0.98
CA TYR A 56 -0.53 -8.66 0.03
C TYR A 56 -0.01 -9.11 1.42
N LEU A 57 0.72 -10.22 1.49
CA LEU A 57 1.26 -10.72 2.76
C LEU A 57 2.33 -9.78 3.31
N VAL A 58 3.25 -9.30 2.46
CA VAL A 58 4.31 -8.37 2.88
C VAL A 58 3.71 -7.08 3.42
N CYS A 59 2.75 -6.48 2.70
CA CYS A 59 2.07 -5.26 3.14
C CYS A 59 1.45 -5.43 4.52
N ARG A 60 0.73 -6.54 4.72
CA ARG A 60 0.00 -6.81 5.94
C ARG A 60 0.90 -7.12 7.13
N TYR A 61 1.84 -8.04 6.98
CA TYR A 61 2.73 -8.43 8.08
C TYR A 61 3.73 -7.33 8.42
N ALA A 62 4.20 -6.55 7.44
CA ALA A 62 5.01 -5.37 7.73
C ALA A 62 4.24 -4.37 8.61
N GLN A 63 2.96 -4.12 8.32
CA GLN A 63 2.15 -3.24 9.16
C GLN A 63 1.97 -3.79 10.59
N ILE A 64 1.75 -5.10 10.73
CA ILE A 64 1.63 -5.75 12.06
C ILE A 64 2.93 -5.58 12.85
N ILE A 65 4.07 -5.88 12.24
CA ILE A 65 5.38 -5.76 12.88
C ILE A 65 5.63 -4.30 13.29
N SER A 66 5.33 -3.34 12.41
CA SER A 66 5.46 -1.92 12.72
C SER A 66 4.65 -1.50 13.95
N LEU A 67 3.38 -1.93 14.04
CA LEU A 67 2.51 -1.62 15.19
C LEU A 67 2.98 -2.30 16.48
N ILE A 68 3.45 -3.55 16.42
CA ILE A 68 4.02 -4.25 17.59
C ILE A 68 5.26 -3.52 18.09
N CYS A 69 6.19 -3.17 17.19
CA CYS A 69 7.38 -2.41 17.54
C CYS A 69 7.01 -1.05 18.12
N TYR A 70 5.98 -0.39 17.59
CA TYR A 70 5.51 0.89 18.11
C TYR A 70 4.98 0.77 19.54
N VAL A 71 4.09 -0.19 19.81
CA VAL A 71 3.57 -0.44 21.16
C VAL A 71 4.71 -0.78 22.13
N TYR A 72 5.69 -1.56 21.68
CA TYR A 72 6.87 -1.87 22.48
C TYR A 72 7.69 -0.61 22.82
N THR A 73 7.92 0.29 21.85
CA THR A 73 8.67 1.53 22.10
C THR A 73 7.97 2.48 23.06
N GLU A 74 6.63 2.51 23.05
CA GLU A 74 5.85 3.36 23.95
C GLU A 74 5.66 2.76 25.35
N ALA A 75 5.65 1.43 25.48
CA ALA A 75 5.49 0.74 26.76
C ALA A 75 6.78 0.67 27.59
N ALA A 76 7.92 1.01 27.01
CA ALA A 76 9.21 0.87 27.66
C ALA A 76 9.44 1.95 28.73
N MET A 77 9.60 1.52 29.98
CA MET A 77 9.89 2.40 31.13
C MET A 77 11.38 2.44 31.51
N SER A 78 12.22 1.68 30.81
CA SER A 78 13.67 1.60 31.04
C SER A 78 14.43 1.64 29.72
N GLN A 79 15.73 1.94 29.79
CA GLN A 79 16.59 2.00 28.60
C GLN A 79 16.56 0.68 27.83
N PHE A 80 16.28 0.77 26.52
CA PHE A 80 16.31 -0.36 25.59
C PHE A 80 17.08 -0.02 24.32
N ASN A 81 17.27 -1.02 23.46
CA ASN A 81 17.97 -0.86 22.19
C ASN A 81 17.18 0.08 21.24
N CYS A 82 17.63 1.32 21.12
CA CYS A 82 17.05 2.31 20.19
C CYS A 82 17.04 1.95 18.70
N PRO A 83 17.78 0.94 18.21
CA PRO A 83 17.57 0.43 16.87
C PRO A 83 16.15 -0.08 16.57
N VAL A 84 15.32 -0.37 17.59
CA VAL A 84 13.91 -0.75 17.38
C VAL A 84 13.12 0.35 16.66
N LEU A 85 13.46 1.64 16.86
CA LEU A 85 12.80 2.74 16.15
C LEU A 85 13.00 2.65 14.62
N TYR A 86 14.13 2.11 14.15
CA TYR A 86 14.32 1.87 12.72
C TYR A 86 13.38 0.80 12.21
N ALA A 87 13.16 -0.27 12.98
CA ALA A 87 12.25 -1.33 12.60
C ALA A 87 10.83 -0.78 12.45
N VAL A 88 10.36 0.05 13.40
CA VAL A 88 9.05 0.71 13.33
C VAL A 88 8.86 1.45 12.01
N VAL A 89 9.80 2.34 11.67
CA VAL A 89 9.73 3.18 10.46
C VAL A 89 9.90 2.34 9.21
N PHE A 90 10.88 1.44 9.17
CA PHE A 90 11.14 0.57 8.02
C PHE A 90 9.92 -0.27 7.65
N PHE A 91 9.31 -0.93 8.64
CA PHE A 91 8.14 -1.77 8.38
C PHE A 91 6.89 -0.95 8.04
N ALA A 92 6.74 0.26 8.57
CA ALA A 92 5.65 1.18 8.16
C ALA A 92 5.79 1.62 6.69
N GLU A 93 7.00 2.03 6.30
CA GLU A 93 7.29 2.43 4.92
C GLU A 93 7.19 1.23 3.97
N LEU A 94 7.69 0.06 4.38
CA LEU A 94 7.55 -1.18 3.61
C LEU A 94 6.08 -1.55 3.39
N SER A 95 5.22 -1.41 4.40
CA SER A 95 3.79 -1.65 4.23
C SER A 95 3.17 -0.69 3.20
N THR A 96 3.53 0.59 3.28
CA THR A 96 3.02 1.65 2.39
C THR A 96 3.48 1.45 0.94
N VAL A 97 4.77 1.16 0.74
CA VAL A 97 5.32 0.85 -0.59
C VAL A 97 4.64 -0.38 -1.17
N THR A 98 4.47 -1.43 -0.36
CA THR A 98 3.85 -2.66 -0.85
C THR A 98 2.36 -2.47 -1.17
N ALA A 99 1.65 -1.62 -0.42
CA ALA A 99 0.29 -1.20 -0.78
C ALA A 99 0.24 -0.53 -2.16
N SER A 100 1.19 0.36 -2.44
CA SER A 100 1.34 1.03 -3.73
C SER A 100 1.66 0.03 -4.86
N VAL A 101 2.52 -0.96 -4.59
CA VAL A 101 2.83 -2.07 -5.52
C VAL A 101 1.58 -2.89 -5.86
N ILE A 102 0.71 -3.18 -4.87
CA ILE A 102 -0.55 -3.89 -5.11
C ILE A 102 -1.43 -3.13 -6.12
N PHE A 103 -1.53 -1.81 -6.00
CA PHE A 103 -2.26 -0.98 -6.95
C PHE A 103 -1.55 -0.91 -8.32
N ALA A 104 -0.21 -0.84 -8.34
CA ALA A 104 0.58 -0.86 -9.56
C ALA A 104 0.39 -2.14 -10.35
N LEU A 105 0.42 -3.32 -9.70
CA LEU A 105 0.22 -4.62 -10.35
C LEU A 105 -1.14 -4.73 -11.04
N ARG A 106 -2.19 -4.18 -10.42
CA ARG A 106 -3.52 -4.11 -11.04
C ARG A 106 -3.53 -3.25 -12.29
N THR A 107 -2.79 -2.15 -12.24
CA THR A 107 -2.65 -1.23 -13.38
C THR A 107 -1.88 -1.89 -14.51
N MET A 108 -0.77 -2.56 -14.20
CA MET A 108 0.02 -3.32 -15.18
C MET A 108 -0.82 -4.41 -15.87
N ALA A 109 -1.73 -5.06 -15.15
CA ALA A 109 -2.61 -6.08 -15.74
C ALA A 109 -3.60 -5.54 -16.78
N VAL A 110 -3.91 -4.24 -16.74
CA VAL A 110 -4.83 -3.57 -17.69
C VAL A 110 -4.08 -2.96 -18.88
N TRP A 111 -2.78 -2.70 -18.72
CA TRP A 111 -1.98 -2.02 -19.73
C TRP A 111 -1.19 -3.02 -20.56
N THR A 112 -1.57 -3.17 -21.83
CA THR A 112 -0.87 -4.02 -22.81
C THR A 112 0.45 -3.41 -23.29
N HIS A 113 0.63 -2.10 -23.17
CA HIS A 113 1.82 -1.43 -23.66
C HIS A 113 3.05 -1.65 -22.76
N ARG A 114 4.05 -2.38 -23.28
CA ARG A 114 5.28 -2.77 -22.56
C ARG A 114 6.04 -1.62 -21.89
N PHE A 115 6.02 -0.42 -22.46
CA PHE A 115 6.72 0.74 -21.90
C PHE A 115 6.10 1.19 -20.58
N VAL A 116 4.77 1.20 -20.46
CA VAL A 116 4.09 1.64 -19.23
C VAL A 116 4.42 0.67 -18.09
N THR A 117 4.36 -0.63 -18.37
CA THR A 117 4.72 -1.68 -17.42
C THR A 117 6.20 -1.59 -17.02
N ALA A 118 7.11 -1.34 -17.96
CA ALA A 118 8.53 -1.15 -17.67
C ALA A 118 8.78 0.10 -16.80
N CYS A 119 8.13 1.22 -17.09
CA CYS A 119 8.22 2.45 -16.29
C CYS A 119 7.71 2.22 -14.86
N LEU A 120 6.57 1.55 -14.69
CA LEU A 120 6.04 1.23 -13.37
C LEU A 120 7.00 0.32 -12.57
N TRP A 121 7.61 -0.68 -13.21
CA TRP A 121 8.65 -1.48 -12.56
C TRP A 121 9.87 -0.66 -12.13
N ALA A 122 10.33 0.25 -12.98
CA ALA A 122 11.43 1.15 -12.64
C ALA A 122 11.09 2.05 -11.42
N MET A 123 9.85 2.54 -11.34
CA MET A 123 9.39 3.31 -10.19
C MET A 123 9.31 2.47 -8.90
N ILE A 124 8.88 1.21 -9.01
CA ILE A 124 8.86 0.27 -7.88
C ILE A 124 10.28 0.03 -7.35
N VAL A 125 11.24 -0.21 -8.24
CA VAL A 125 12.64 -0.41 -7.84
C VAL A 125 13.19 0.84 -7.17
N ALA A 126 12.92 2.02 -7.73
CA ALA A 126 13.36 3.28 -7.17
C ALA A 126 12.79 3.54 -5.77
N VAL A 127 11.49 3.28 -5.52
CA VAL A 127 10.92 3.49 -4.18
C VAL A 127 11.50 2.52 -3.15
N VAL A 128 11.73 1.26 -3.52
CA VAL A 128 12.35 0.26 -2.62
C VAL A 128 13.75 0.69 -2.24
N ILE A 129 14.55 1.16 -3.20
CA ILE A 129 15.89 1.70 -2.95
C ILE A 129 15.82 2.92 -2.01
N LEU A 130 14.87 3.83 -2.24
CA LEU A 130 14.70 5.01 -1.40
C LEU A 130 14.38 4.66 0.05
N VAL A 131 13.52 3.67 0.30
CA VAL A 131 13.20 3.19 1.66
C VAL A 131 14.41 2.56 2.35
N LEU A 132 15.19 1.77 1.62
CA LEU A 132 16.41 1.15 2.16
C LEU A 132 17.45 2.21 2.53
N VAL A 133 17.68 3.18 1.63
CA VAL A 133 18.63 4.28 1.85
C VAL A 133 18.15 5.21 2.96
N SER A 134 16.86 5.51 3.06
CA SER A 134 16.31 6.38 4.11
C SER A 134 16.51 5.76 5.48
N THR A 135 16.36 4.45 5.60
CA THR A 135 16.48 3.74 6.87
C THR A 135 17.94 3.54 7.29
N ALA A 136 18.82 3.20 6.34
CA ALA A 136 20.23 2.89 6.62
C ALA A 136 21.05 4.09 7.15
N ARG A 137 20.64 5.32 6.87
CA ARG A 137 21.39 6.54 7.25
C ARG A 137 21.05 7.08 8.63
N ASN A 138 19.93 6.68 9.22
CA ASN A 138 19.46 7.26 10.47
C ASN A 138 20.27 6.72 11.66
N ARG A 139 20.57 7.61 12.61
CA ARG A 139 21.17 7.28 13.91
C ARG A 139 20.18 7.65 15.02
N THR A 140 20.05 6.81 16.04
CA THR A 140 19.10 6.94 17.14
C THR A 140 19.83 6.76 18.46
N GLN A 141 19.44 7.54 19.46
CA GLN A 141 20.00 7.54 20.79
C GLN A 141 18.89 7.60 21.83
N TRP A 142 19.13 6.97 22.98
CA TRP A 142 18.23 7.02 24.12
C TRP A 142 18.34 8.38 24.79
N ASN A 143 17.21 9.06 25.01
CA ASN A 143 17.16 10.30 25.77
C ASN A 143 16.57 10.02 27.16
N PHE A 144 17.39 10.24 28.20
CA PHE A 144 17.01 10.03 29.60
C PHE A 144 15.98 11.03 30.14
N VAL A 145 15.81 12.19 29.49
CA VAL A 145 14.88 13.24 29.94
C VAL A 145 13.44 12.91 29.57
N VAL A 146 13.24 12.43 28.34
CA VAL A 146 11.91 12.06 27.81
C VAL A 146 11.64 10.56 27.85
N SER A 147 12.61 9.75 28.30
CA SER A 147 12.53 8.28 28.32
C SER A 147 12.11 7.68 26.98
N GLN A 148 12.65 8.22 25.90
CA GLN A 148 12.32 7.83 24.52
C GLN A 148 13.57 7.77 23.65
N CYS A 149 13.50 6.99 22.58
CA CYS A 149 14.52 6.99 21.53
C CYS A 149 14.29 8.13 20.55
N LEU A 150 15.30 8.97 20.36
CA LEU A 150 15.27 10.10 19.42
C LEU A 150 16.30 9.91 18.32
N TYR A 151 16.07 10.54 17.17
CA TYR A 151 17.08 10.62 16.13
C TYR A 151 18.20 11.57 16.55
N VAL A 152 19.46 11.18 16.31
CA VAL A 152 20.62 12.04 16.56
C VAL A 152 20.57 13.26 15.64
N ASP A 153 20.24 13.03 14.37
CA ASP A 153 20.07 14.06 13.34
C ASP A 153 18.61 14.14 12.88
N GLU A 154 17.78 14.82 13.67
CA GLU A 154 16.34 14.97 13.38
C GLU A 154 16.09 15.57 11.98
N GLY A 155 16.87 16.57 11.57
CA GLY A 155 16.72 17.21 10.27
C GLY A 155 16.98 16.26 9.08
N LEU A 156 18.00 15.40 9.19
CA LEU A 156 18.32 14.42 8.14
C LEU A 156 17.29 13.30 8.07
N ALA A 157 16.87 12.77 9.22
CA ALA A 157 15.84 11.74 9.31
C ALA A 157 14.51 12.25 8.76
N TYR A 158 14.10 13.45 9.18
CA TYR A 158 12.88 14.09 8.73
C TYR A 158 12.89 14.37 7.22
N ALA A 159 13.98 14.91 6.68
CA ALA A 159 14.13 15.11 5.24
C ALA A 159 14.10 13.80 4.45
N ALA A 160 14.62 12.70 5.01
CA ALA A 160 14.55 11.39 4.37
C ALA A 160 13.11 10.87 4.28
N ILE A 161 12.32 11.03 5.35
CA ILE A 161 10.89 10.66 5.38
C ILE A 161 10.10 11.46 4.34
N ILE A 162 10.32 12.79 4.25
CA ILE A 162 9.67 13.63 3.23
C ILE A 162 9.98 13.10 1.82
N ARG A 163 11.25 12.81 1.52
CA ARG A 163 11.66 12.35 0.17
C ARG A 163 10.96 11.05 -0.21
N VAL A 164 10.93 10.08 0.71
CA VAL A 164 10.26 8.79 0.48
C VAL A 164 8.75 8.99 0.27
N ARG A 165 8.11 9.79 1.12
CA ARG A 165 6.66 10.02 1.06
C ARG A 165 6.23 10.83 -0.16
N ALA A 166 7.00 11.85 -0.53
CA ALA A 166 6.76 12.59 -1.76
C ALA A 166 6.89 11.67 -2.99
N TYR A 167 7.90 10.78 -2.99
CA TYR A 167 8.05 9.80 -4.07
C TYR A 167 6.83 8.86 -4.14
N ILE A 168 6.40 8.27 -3.02
CA ILE A 168 5.21 7.41 -2.96
C ILE A 168 3.98 8.15 -3.47
N MET A 169 3.76 9.39 -3.04
CA MET A 169 2.64 10.21 -3.51
C MET A 169 2.68 10.43 -5.04
N THR A 170 3.85 10.72 -5.62
CA THR A 170 3.97 10.87 -7.07
C THR A 170 3.75 9.55 -7.82
N PHE A 171 4.19 8.43 -7.25
CA PHE A 171 3.95 7.10 -7.79
C PHE A 171 2.47 6.74 -7.76
N ASP A 172 1.80 6.97 -6.63
CA ASP A 172 0.35 6.79 -6.49
C ASP A 172 -0.41 7.68 -7.48
N ALA A 173 -0.02 8.95 -7.63
CA ALA A 173 -0.64 9.85 -8.60
C ALA A 173 -0.51 9.33 -10.04
N ALA A 174 0.67 8.82 -10.42
CA ALA A 174 0.91 8.27 -11.75
C ALA A 174 0.03 7.04 -12.02
N ILE A 175 -0.03 6.09 -11.08
CA ILE A 175 -0.90 4.92 -11.18
C ILE A 175 -2.37 5.36 -11.24
N LEU A 176 -2.78 6.33 -10.42
CA LEU A 176 -4.16 6.78 -10.34
C LEU A 176 -4.60 7.41 -11.66
N ALA A 177 -3.73 8.23 -12.26
CA ALA A 177 -3.94 8.80 -13.58
C ALA A 177 -4.05 7.72 -14.66
N LEU A 178 -3.18 6.69 -14.65
CA LEU A 178 -3.23 5.60 -15.62
C LEU A 178 -4.51 4.76 -15.52
N VAL A 179 -4.96 4.45 -14.30
CA VAL A 179 -6.22 3.72 -14.06
C VAL A 179 -7.42 4.57 -14.47
N ALA A 180 -7.46 5.83 -14.04
CA ALA A 180 -8.54 6.75 -14.39
C ALA A 180 -8.64 6.95 -15.90
N TYR A 181 -7.51 7.14 -16.59
CA TYR A 181 -7.47 7.26 -18.04
C TYR A 181 -8.05 6.04 -18.74
N LYS A 182 -7.61 4.82 -18.37
CA LYS A 182 -8.14 3.58 -18.96
C LYS A 182 -9.61 3.37 -18.65
N LEU A 183 -10.08 3.76 -17.46
CA LEU A 183 -11.49 3.69 -17.11
C LEU A 183 -12.32 4.63 -18.00
N LEU A 184 -11.90 5.90 -18.13
CA LEU A 184 -12.55 6.93 -18.96
C LEU A 184 -12.54 6.60 -20.46
N ALA A 185 -11.42 6.11 -20.97
CA ALA A 185 -11.31 5.64 -22.35
C ALA A 185 -12.17 4.38 -22.58
N GLY A 186 -12.20 3.46 -21.62
CA GLY A 186 -12.99 2.24 -21.66
C GLY A 186 -14.50 2.47 -21.54
N PHE A 187 -14.96 3.58 -20.96
CA PHE A 187 -16.38 3.97 -20.96
C PHE A 187 -16.95 4.16 -22.36
N HIS A 188 -16.12 4.49 -23.35
CA HIS A 188 -16.54 4.72 -24.73
C HIS A 188 -16.61 3.43 -25.59
N ALA A 189 -16.04 2.31 -25.12
CA ALA A 189 -16.07 1.02 -25.82
C ALA A 189 -17.13 0.06 -25.24
N ARG A 190 -17.74 -0.77 -26.09
CA ARG A 190 -19.08 -1.38 -26.01
C ARG A 190 -19.28 -2.53 -24.98
N ASP A 191 -20.49 -2.57 -24.42
CA ASP A 191 -21.29 -3.54 -23.61
C ASP A 191 -20.74 -4.79 -22.86
N ASN A 192 -19.55 -5.33 -23.11
CA ASN A 192 -19.08 -6.53 -22.36
C ASN A 192 -18.29 -6.20 -21.07
N GLY A 193 -18.05 -4.91 -20.81
CA GLY A 193 -17.15 -4.44 -19.74
C GLY A 193 -17.73 -4.28 -18.33
N ASN A 194 -19.00 -4.60 -18.06
CA ASN A 194 -19.66 -4.21 -16.80
C ASN A 194 -19.03 -4.84 -15.53
N ILE A 195 -18.61 -6.12 -15.60
CA ILE A 195 -17.98 -6.80 -14.46
C ILE A 195 -16.59 -6.23 -14.21
N LEU A 196 -15.80 -6.06 -15.28
CA LEU A 196 -14.45 -5.52 -15.21
C LEU A 196 -14.48 -4.07 -14.70
N ARG A 197 -15.41 -3.24 -15.21
CA ARG A 197 -15.67 -1.87 -14.74
C ARG A 197 -16.04 -1.81 -13.26
N PHE A 198 -16.85 -2.75 -12.77
CA PHE A 198 -17.23 -2.79 -11.35
C PHE A 198 -16.05 -3.13 -10.44
N VAL A 199 -15.26 -4.15 -10.80
CA VAL A 199 -14.08 -4.57 -10.03
C VAL A 199 -13.02 -3.46 -9.99
N PHE A 200 -12.77 -2.81 -11.12
CA PHE A 200 -11.82 -1.69 -11.20
C PHE A 200 -12.36 -0.41 -10.56
N GLY A 201 -13.66 -0.13 -10.64
CA GLY A 201 -14.29 1.00 -9.96
C GLY A 201 -14.19 0.88 -8.42
N GLN A 202 -14.43 -0.31 -7.87
CA GLN A 202 -14.22 -0.56 -6.45
C GLN A 202 -12.73 -0.43 -6.07
N GLY A 203 -11.82 -0.97 -6.88
CA GLY A 203 -10.38 -0.82 -6.69
C GLY A 203 -9.92 0.64 -6.71
N LEU A 204 -10.50 1.46 -7.59
CA LEU A 204 -10.21 2.87 -7.73
C LEU A 204 -10.62 3.66 -6.48
N LEU A 205 -11.79 3.37 -5.90
CA LEU A 205 -12.23 4.04 -4.67
C LEU A 205 -11.23 3.80 -3.52
N TYR A 206 -10.81 2.54 -3.32
CA TYR A 206 -9.79 2.21 -2.31
C TYR A 206 -8.48 2.96 -2.57
N PHE A 207 -8.12 3.12 -3.83
CA PHE A 207 -6.91 3.80 -4.21
C PHE A 207 -6.97 5.32 -4.00
N VAL A 208 -8.11 5.96 -4.32
CA VAL A 208 -8.34 7.39 -4.03
C VAL A 208 -8.22 7.67 -2.54
N VAL A 209 -8.77 6.80 -1.69
CA VAL A 209 -8.63 6.93 -0.22
C VAL A 209 -7.16 6.88 0.21
N ALA A 210 -6.37 5.95 -0.34
CA ALA A 210 -4.93 5.86 -0.06
C ALA A 210 -4.19 7.13 -0.53
N PHE A 211 -4.46 7.59 -1.75
CA PHE A 211 -3.86 8.79 -2.32
C PHE A 211 -4.15 10.05 -1.49
N VAL A 212 -5.40 10.28 -1.11
CA VAL A 212 -5.79 11.43 -0.27
C VAL A 212 -5.10 11.37 1.09
N GLY A 213 -5.03 10.18 1.72
CA GLY A 213 -4.30 9.99 2.96
C GLY A 213 -2.82 10.36 2.84
N ASN A 214 -2.14 9.85 1.80
CA ASN A 214 -0.73 10.16 1.53
C ASN A 214 -0.51 11.64 1.21
N ALA A 215 -1.43 12.29 0.47
CA ALA A 215 -1.35 13.72 0.17
C ALA A 215 -1.45 14.58 1.42
N ILE A 216 -2.37 14.26 2.34
CA ILE A 216 -2.49 14.93 3.63
C ILE A 216 -1.19 14.77 4.43
N ALA A 217 -0.65 13.55 4.52
CA ALA A 217 0.59 13.28 5.24
C ALA A 217 1.78 14.10 4.69
N VAL A 218 1.96 14.15 3.37
CA VAL A 218 3.02 14.95 2.73
C VAL A 218 2.80 16.44 2.98
N GLY A 219 1.55 16.92 2.94
CA GLY A 219 1.22 18.31 3.25
C GLY A 219 1.67 18.74 4.66
N PHE A 220 1.34 17.93 5.68
CA PHE A 220 1.79 18.17 7.05
C PHE A 220 3.31 18.12 7.19
N LEU A 221 3.96 17.18 6.49
CA LEU A 221 5.41 17.06 6.52
C LEU A 221 6.13 18.27 5.89
N ILE A 222 5.58 18.84 4.81
CA ILE A 222 6.13 20.02 4.13
C ILE A 222 5.92 21.28 4.96
N TRP A 223 4.78 21.40 5.65
CA TRP A 223 4.46 22.57 6.48
C TRP A 223 5.41 22.73 7.68
N LYS A 224 5.99 21.63 8.19
CA LYS A 224 6.99 21.60 9.26
C LYS A 224 6.62 22.39 10.54
N PRO A 225 5.46 22.13 11.18
CA PRO A 225 5.15 22.75 12.47
C PRO A 225 6.09 22.24 13.57
N ASN A 226 6.20 20.92 13.73
CA ASN A 226 7.20 20.23 14.54
C ASN A 226 7.32 18.77 14.08
N TYR A 227 8.31 18.06 14.61
CA TYR A 227 8.58 16.67 14.26
C TYR A 227 7.39 15.73 14.57
N HIS A 228 6.75 15.88 15.73
CA HIS A 228 5.67 15.01 16.18
C HIS A 228 4.41 15.12 15.32
N VAL A 229 3.94 16.35 15.07
CA VAL A 229 2.73 16.62 14.27
C VAL A 229 2.91 16.16 12.83
N GLY A 230 4.10 16.35 12.24
CA GLY A 230 4.40 15.83 10.91
C GLY A 230 4.26 14.31 10.84
N LEU A 231 4.75 13.59 11.86
CA LEU A 231 4.68 12.13 11.93
C LEU A 231 3.28 11.61 12.30
N MET A 232 2.47 12.38 13.04
CA MET A 232 1.10 11.99 13.37
C MET A 232 0.23 11.79 12.13
N ALA A 233 0.45 12.57 11.07
CA ALA A 233 -0.32 12.46 9.83
C ALA A 233 0.13 11.27 8.95
N THR A 234 1.37 10.79 9.09
CA THR A 234 1.87 9.67 8.28
C THR A 234 1.33 8.32 8.74
N GLN A 235 1.09 8.16 10.05
CA GLN A 235 0.53 6.94 10.64
C GLN A 235 -0.85 6.54 10.05
N PRO A 236 -1.89 7.39 10.08
CA PRO A 236 -3.19 7.06 9.51
C PRO A 236 -3.09 6.86 8.00
N ALA A 237 -2.26 7.63 7.29
CA ALA A 237 -2.06 7.47 5.85
C ALA A 237 -1.54 6.08 5.49
N THR A 238 -0.51 5.60 6.20
CA THR A 238 0.02 4.25 6.04
C THR A 238 -1.02 3.19 6.37
N LEU A 239 -1.72 3.34 7.50
CA LEU A 239 -2.74 2.39 7.92
C LEU A 239 -3.87 2.28 6.89
N PHE A 240 -4.44 3.42 6.45
CA PHE A 240 -5.52 3.41 5.47
C PHE A 240 -5.06 2.88 4.12
N SER A 241 -3.85 3.20 3.67
CA SER A 241 -3.28 2.65 2.43
C SER A 241 -3.16 1.13 2.49
N SER A 242 -2.65 0.60 3.61
CA SER A 242 -2.51 -0.84 3.84
C SER A 242 -3.88 -1.54 3.87
N ILE A 243 -4.85 -1.00 4.62
CA ILE A 243 -6.22 -1.54 4.68
C ILE A 243 -6.87 -1.52 3.29
N ALA A 244 -6.79 -0.39 2.59
CA ALA A 244 -7.37 -0.21 1.26
C ALA A 244 -6.78 -1.21 0.26
N ALA A 245 -5.45 -1.33 0.21
CA ALA A 245 -4.78 -2.30 -0.67
C ALA A 245 -5.18 -3.75 -0.33
N CYS A 246 -5.17 -4.11 0.96
CA CYS A 246 -5.54 -5.46 1.41
C CYS A 246 -7.02 -5.80 1.16
N ARG A 247 -7.94 -4.85 1.35
CA ARG A 247 -9.37 -5.01 1.04
C ARG A 247 -9.59 -5.12 -0.46
N SER A 248 -8.86 -4.35 -1.25
CA SER A 248 -8.93 -4.41 -2.71
C SER A 248 -8.62 -5.83 -3.20
N VAL A 249 -7.54 -6.45 -2.71
CA VAL A 249 -7.10 -7.82 -3.10
C VAL A 249 -8.14 -8.86 -2.68
N ARG A 250 -8.64 -8.80 -1.44
CA ARG A 250 -9.67 -9.73 -0.96
C ARG A 250 -10.98 -9.59 -1.75
N SER A 251 -11.35 -8.38 -2.14
CA SER A 251 -12.54 -8.15 -2.97
C SER A 251 -12.39 -8.89 -4.31
N LEU A 252 -11.25 -8.71 -4.98
CA LEU A 252 -10.93 -9.39 -6.24
C LEU A 252 -10.98 -10.92 -6.11
N GLU A 253 -10.35 -11.49 -5.08
CA GLU A 253 -10.36 -12.94 -4.85
C GLU A 253 -11.77 -13.49 -4.59
N LYS A 254 -12.62 -12.75 -3.89
CA LYS A 254 -14.03 -13.12 -3.70
C LYS A 254 -14.81 -13.16 -5.03
N PHE A 255 -14.55 -12.21 -5.93
CA PHE A 255 -15.16 -12.22 -7.27
C PHE A 255 -14.71 -13.44 -8.08
N MET A 256 -13.40 -13.73 -8.13
CA MET A 256 -12.86 -14.86 -8.89
C MET A 256 -13.44 -16.21 -8.42
N VAL A 257 -13.61 -16.39 -7.12
CA VAL A 257 -14.22 -17.62 -6.55
C VAL A 257 -15.71 -17.73 -6.90
N ARG A 258 -16.43 -16.60 -6.96
CA ARG A 258 -17.85 -16.59 -7.36
C ARG A 258 -18.03 -17.02 -8.81
N GLU A 259 -17.22 -16.44 -9.70
CA GLU A 259 -17.19 -16.80 -11.13
C GLU A 259 -16.89 -18.29 -11.34
N THR A 260 -15.87 -18.81 -10.64
CA THR A 260 -15.48 -20.24 -10.76
C THR A 260 -16.62 -21.19 -10.35
N LYS A 261 -17.48 -20.79 -9.41
CA LYS A 261 -18.61 -21.63 -8.96
C LYS A 261 -19.81 -21.61 -9.92
N GLN A 262 -19.92 -20.60 -10.77
CA GLN A 262 -21.05 -20.46 -11.71
C GLN A 262 -20.83 -21.22 -13.03
N ILE A 263 -19.61 -21.65 -13.33
CA ILE A 263 -19.31 -22.47 -14.52
C ILE A 263 -19.81 -23.92 -14.27
N PRO A 264 -20.76 -24.45 -15.08
CA PRO A 264 -21.27 -25.81 -14.90
C PRO A 264 -20.20 -26.88 -15.14
N ARG A 265 -20.20 -27.92 -14.28
CA ARG A 265 -19.22 -29.03 -14.25
C ARG A 265 -19.11 -29.88 -15.53
N SER A 266 -19.97 -29.69 -16.53
CA SER A 266 -19.89 -30.44 -17.80
C SER A 266 -18.75 -29.97 -18.72
N LEU A 267 -18.10 -28.85 -18.42
CA LEU A 267 -16.98 -28.32 -19.20
C LEU A 267 -15.62 -28.42 -18.47
N SER A 268 -15.53 -29.17 -17.37
CA SER A 268 -14.36 -29.14 -16.47
C SER A 268 -13.20 -30.06 -16.84
N THR A 269 -13.28 -30.80 -17.95
CA THR A 269 -12.22 -31.78 -18.29
C THR A 269 -11.11 -31.21 -19.17
N VAL A 270 -11.25 -29.98 -19.71
CA VAL A 270 -10.22 -29.37 -20.54
C VAL A 270 -10.04 -27.90 -20.14
N THR A 271 -8.84 -27.60 -19.62
CA THR A 271 -8.31 -26.24 -19.41
C THR A 271 -8.67 -25.48 -18.12
N THR A 272 -8.51 -26.13 -16.96
CA THR A 272 -8.58 -25.44 -15.66
C THR A 272 -7.22 -24.84 -15.30
N GLY A 273 -7.03 -23.54 -15.58
CA GLY A 273 -5.93 -22.76 -14.97
C GLY A 273 -5.35 -21.65 -15.85
N ARG A 274 -5.29 -21.85 -17.17
CA ARG A 274 -4.77 -20.86 -18.14
C ARG A 274 -5.85 -19.92 -18.67
N VAL A 275 -7.08 -20.41 -18.87
CA VAL A 275 -8.11 -19.68 -19.63
C VAL A 275 -8.57 -18.39 -18.94
N VAL A 276 -8.65 -18.28 -17.62
CA VAL A 276 -9.14 -17.02 -17.03
C VAL A 276 -8.09 -15.89 -17.10
N LEU A 277 -6.79 -16.20 -17.18
CA LEU A 277 -5.77 -15.19 -17.45
C LEU A 277 -5.57 -15.00 -18.96
N ASP A 278 -5.54 -16.08 -19.74
CA ASP A 278 -5.37 -16.02 -21.19
C ASP A 278 -6.59 -15.41 -21.89
N THR A 279 -7.82 -15.57 -21.42
CA THR A 279 -9.00 -14.87 -21.99
C THR A 279 -9.04 -13.39 -21.61
N ILE A 280 -8.36 -12.97 -20.54
CA ILE A 280 -8.16 -11.55 -20.21
C ILE A 280 -6.93 -10.97 -20.97
N MET A 281 -5.99 -11.82 -21.41
CA MET A 281 -4.74 -11.41 -22.06
C MET A 281 -4.66 -11.69 -23.58
N SER A 282 -5.56 -12.50 -24.15
CA SER A 282 -5.53 -12.96 -25.55
C SER A 282 -6.62 -12.35 -26.44
N ASP A 283 -7.54 -11.56 -25.88
CA ASP A 283 -8.59 -10.88 -26.67
C ASP A 283 -8.06 -9.64 -27.44
N ASP A 284 -6.76 -9.31 -27.35
CA ASP A 284 -6.12 -8.25 -28.14
C ASP A 284 -5.35 -8.78 -29.38
N ASP A 285 -5.31 -10.11 -29.63
CA ASP A 285 -4.55 -10.69 -30.77
C ASP A 285 -5.41 -11.26 -31.91
N ILE A 286 -6.74 -11.06 -31.92
CA ILE A 286 -7.60 -11.44 -33.06
C ILE A 286 -8.14 -10.18 -33.73
N HIS A 287 -7.27 -9.38 -34.34
CA HIS A 287 -7.68 -8.46 -35.42
C HIS A 287 -6.58 -8.13 -36.45
N LEU A 288 -5.51 -8.94 -36.54
CA LEU A 288 -4.45 -8.72 -37.52
C LEU A 288 -4.20 -9.94 -38.43
N ASP A 289 -5.25 -10.56 -38.96
CA ASP A 289 -5.12 -11.51 -40.08
C ASP A 289 -6.46 -11.63 -40.82
N THR A 290 -6.81 -10.64 -41.64
CA THR A 290 -7.76 -10.78 -42.77
C THR A 290 -7.86 -9.50 -43.63
N MET A 291 -6.74 -8.92 -44.08
CA MET A 291 -6.77 -7.95 -45.19
C MET A 291 -5.49 -7.98 -46.04
N THR A 292 -5.16 -9.14 -46.62
CA THR A 292 -4.31 -9.23 -47.82
C THR A 292 -4.57 -10.56 -48.52
N SER A 293 -5.72 -10.69 -49.20
CA SER A 293 -5.96 -11.69 -50.26
C SER A 293 -7.36 -11.48 -50.82
N ARG A 294 -7.44 -10.71 -51.91
CA ARG A 294 -8.33 -10.85 -53.08
C ARG A 294 -8.86 -9.49 -53.58
N ILE A 295 -8.47 -9.26 -54.84
CA ILE A 295 -8.91 -8.26 -55.84
C ILE A 295 -8.22 -6.90 -55.70
#